data_AF-F7B2K3-F1
#
_entry.id   AF-F7B2K3-F1
#
_cell.length_a   1.000
_cell.length_b   1.000
_cell.length_c   1.000
_cell.angle_alpha   90.00
_cell.angle_beta   90.00
_cell.angle_gamma   90.00
#
_symmetry.space_group_name_H-M   'P 1'
#
loop_
_entity.id
_entity.type
_entity.pdbx_description
1 polymer ?
#
loop_
_entity_poly.entity_id
_entity_poly.type
_entity_poly.pdbx_seq_one_letter_code
_entity_poly.pdbx_strand_id
1 'polypeptide(L)'
;PEVALSTLLLTVALCSLASSAPRVHVPVTCCTNYLHRPLPQKLVKSYFQNRSQCPKPGIIFTTVKGLRVCANPRKSWVQKRVKELNQSREEGSQMRSGNKDPPPPLPT
;
A
#
# COMPACT_ATOMS: atom_id res chain seq x y z
N PRO A 1 -43.01 26.07 25.94
CA PRO A 1 -42.94 25.72 24.49
C PRO A 1 -41.73 26.38 23.79
N GLU A 2 -41.49 27.67 24.03
CA GLU A 2 -40.36 28.44 23.45
C GLU A 2 -38.97 27.92 23.85
N VAL A 3 -38.80 27.59 25.13
CA VAL A 3 -37.51 27.09 25.66
C VAL A 3 -37.17 25.72 25.06
N ALA A 4 -38.16 24.84 24.90
CA ALA A 4 -37.95 23.51 24.32
C ALA A 4 -37.53 23.56 22.85
N LEU A 5 -38.09 24.51 22.09
CA LEU A 5 -37.73 24.71 20.68
C LEU A 5 -36.30 25.24 20.55
N SER A 6 -35.91 26.19 21.40
CA SER A 6 -34.56 26.76 21.43
C SER A 6 -33.50 25.70 21.75
N THR A 7 -33.77 24.85 22.75
CA THR A 7 -32.85 23.76 23.12
C THR A 7 -32.71 22.72 21.99
N LEU A 8 -33.81 22.40 21.30
CA LEU A 8 -33.79 21.46 20.17
C LEU A 8 -33.00 22.01 18.97
N LEU A 9 -33.13 23.30 18.67
CA LEU A 9 -32.36 23.94 17.59
C LEU A 9 -30.86 23.93 17.90
N LEU A 10 -30.50 24.22 19.16
CA LEU A 10 -29.10 24.26 19.59
C LEU A 10 -28.46 22.86 19.53
N THR A 11 -29.17 21.81 19.94
CA THR A 11 -28.65 20.43 19.88
C THR A 11 -28.45 19.96 18.44
N VAL A 12 -29.39 20.25 17.53
CA VAL A 12 -29.24 19.89 16.11
C VAL A 12 -28.06 20.62 15.46
N ALA A 13 -27.87 21.91 15.76
CA ALA A 13 -26.73 22.69 15.27
C ALA A 13 -25.39 22.12 15.75
N LEU A 14 -25.29 21.79 17.04
CA LEU A 14 -24.09 21.19 17.63
C LEU A 14 -23.80 19.79 17.07
N CYS A 15 -24.83 18.95 16.88
CA CYS A 15 -24.70 17.64 16.26
C CYS A 15 -24.21 17.73 14.80
N SER A 16 -24.67 18.74 14.06
CA SER A 16 -24.25 18.98 12.67
C SER A 16 -22.76 19.35 12.59
N LEU A 17 -22.29 20.17 13.55
CA LEU A 17 -20.89 20.57 13.63
C LEU A 17 -19.98 19.41 14.10
N ALA A 18 -20.44 18.61 15.07
CA ALA A 18 -19.72 17.43 15.55
C ALA A 18 -19.61 16.33 14.47
N SER A 19 -20.60 16.25 13.57
CA SER A 19 -20.60 15.28 12.45
C SER A 19 -19.63 15.67 11.34
N SER A 20 -19.14 16.91 11.32
CA SER A 20 -18.12 17.36 10.37
C SER A 20 -16.71 16.93 10.83
N ALA A 21 -16.39 15.66 10.65
CA ALA A 21 -15.02 15.19 10.82
C ALA A 21 -14.10 15.95 9.83
N PRO A 22 -12.95 16.50 10.27
CA PRO A 22 -12.00 17.12 9.36
C PRO A 22 -11.62 16.13 8.26
N ARG A 23 -11.88 16.50 7.01
CA ARG A 23 -11.41 15.73 5.86
C ARG A 23 -9.89 15.89 5.81
N VAL A 24 -9.17 14.98 6.45
CA VAL A 24 -7.69 14.96 6.37
C VAL A 24 -7.32 14.66 4.93
N HIS A 25 -6.85 15.68 4.19
CA HIS A 25 -6.34 15.50 2.85
C HIS A 25 -4.96 14.83 2.94
N VAL A 26 -4.93 13.50 2.85
CA VAL A 26 -3.67 12.75 2.79
C VAL A 26 -3.10 12.91 1.39
N PRO A 27 -1.91 13.52 1.23
CA PRO A 27 -1.32 13.73 -0.09
C PRO A 27 -1.09 12.38 -0.80
N VAL A 28 -1.53 12.32 -2.06
CA VAL A 28 -1.41 11.11 -2.88
C VAL A 28 -0.01 11.07 -3.51
N THR A 29 0.76 10.02 -3.24
CA THR A 29 2.03 9.79 -3.94
C THR A 29 1.78 9.20 -5.32
N CYS A 30 2.06 9.97 -6.38
CA CYS A 30 1.99 9.52 -7.77
C CYS A 30 3.36 9.42 -8.43
N CYS A 31 3.50 8.49 -9.37
CA CYS A 31 4.69 8.41 -10.20
C CYS A 31 4.67 9.48 -11.29
N THR A 32 5.68 10.33 -11.31
CA THR A 32 5.87 11.37 -12.35
C THR A 32 6.82 10.90 -13.45
N ASN A 33 7.83 10.09 -13.12
CA ASN A 33 8.74 9.47 -14.08
C ASN A 33 9.03 8.01 -13.73
N TYR A 34 9.57 7.25 -14.67
CA TYR A 34 9.96 5.85 -14.46
C TYR A 34 11.47 5.67 -14.58
N LEU A 35 12.00 4.72 -13.83
CA LEU A 35 13.37 4.29 -13.96
C LEU A 35 13.57 3.59 -15.31
N HIS A 36 14.56 4.01 -16.07
CA HIS A 36 14.82 3.46 -17.40
C HIS A 36 15.56 2.11 -17.36
N ARG A 37 16.43 1.91 -16.37
CA ARG A 37 17.22 0.69 -16.21
C ARG A 37 16.55 -0.30 -15.25
N PRO A 38 16.75 -1.60 -15.41
CA PRO A 38 16.29 -2.58 -14.42
C PRO A 38 16.98 -2.38 -13.07
N LEU A 39 16.23 -2.56 -11.98
CA LEU A 39 16.80 -2.57 -10.63
C LEU A 39 17.38 -3.96 -10.31
N PRO A 40 18.62 -4.04 -9.80
CA PRO A 40 19.17 -5.29 -9.30
C PRO A 40 18.29 -5.89 -8.20
N GLN A 41 18.02 -7.19 -8.29
CA GLN A 41 17.14 -7.93 -7.38
C GLN A 41 17.48 -7.69 -5.90
N LYS A 42 18.79 -7.79 -5.58
CA LYS A 42 19.35 -7.65 -4.23
C LYS A 42 19.09 -6.29 -3.58
N LEU A 43 18.75 -5.27 -4.37
CA LEU A 43 18.51 -3.91 -3.89
C LEU A 43 17.04 -3.63 -3.62
N VAL A 44 16.12 -4.48 -4.06
CA VAL A 44 14.67 -4.27 -3.93
C VAL A 44 14.15 -4.99 -2.69
N LYS A 45 13.62 -4.24 -1.72
CA LYS A 45 13.07 -4.76 -0.47
C LYS A 45 11.57 -5.05 -0.56
N SER A 46 10.81 -4.14 -1.16
CA SER A 46 9.36 -4.29 -1.30
C SER A 46 8.85 -3.43 -2.45
N TYR A 47 7.56 -3.56 -2.76
CA TYR A 47 6.89 -2.71 -3.72
C TYR A 47 5.46 -2.40 -3.28
N PHE A 48 4.90 -1.34 -3.83
CA PHE A 48 3.46 -1.06 -3.77
C PHE A 48 3.04 -0.34 -5.05
N GLN A 49 1.76 -0.43 -5.38
CA GLN A 49 1.18 0.30 -6.51
C GLN A 49 0.80 1.71 -6.07
N ASN A 50 0.97 2.70 -6.95
CA ASN A 50 0.41 4.02 -6.69
C ASN A 50 -1.13 3.97 -6.61
N ARG A 51 -1.74 5.02 -6.05
CA ARG A 51 -3.21 5.08 -5.91
C ARG A 51 -3.88 5.19 -7.29
N SER A 52 -5.12 4.71 -7.38
CA SER A 52 -5.96 4.82 -8.58
C SER A 52 -6.24 6.26 -9.01
N GLN A 53 -6.15 7.22 -8.09
CA GLN A 53 -6.28 8.66 -8.35
C GLN A 53 -5.13 9.23 -9.21
N CYS A 54 -4.05 8.47 -9.39
CA CYS A 54 -2.92 8.92 -10.20
C CYS A 54 -3.22 8.80 -11.70
N PRO A 55 -2.78 9.78 -12.51
CA PRO A 55 -3.10 9.82 -13.95
C PRO A 55 -2.44 8.68 -14.74
N LYS A 56 -1.41 8.04 -14.19
CA LYS A 56 -0.75 6.90 -14.81
C LYS A 56 -0.45 5.79 -13.79
N PRO A 57 -0.52 4.52 -14.20
CA PRO A 57 -0.25 3.39 -13.31
C PRO A 57 1.25 3.27 -13.06
N GLY A 58 1.64 3.06 -11.80
CA GLY A 58 3.04 2.95 -11.41
C GLY A 58 3.27 1.91 -10.32
N ILE A 59 4.37 1.17 -10.43
CA ILE A 59 4.90 0.35 -9.35
C ILE A 59 6.00 1.17 -8.67
N ILE A 60 5.89 1.34 -7.35
CA ILE A 60 6.90 2.03 -6.55
C ILE A 60 7.66 0.97 -5.78
N PHE A 61 8.93 0.76 -6.16
CA PHE A 61 9.83 -0.11 -5.43
C PHE A 61 10.46 0.65 -4.27
N THR A 62 10.53 0.00 -3.12
CA THR A 62 11.32 0.45 -1.97
C THR A 62 12.61 -0.36 -1.94
N THR A 63 13.73 0.33 -1.99
CA THR A 63 15.05 -0.32 -1.93
C THR A 63 15.43 -0.68 -0.50
N VAL A 64 16.47 -1.51 -0.33
CA VAL A 64 17.05 -1.84 0.98
C VAL A 64 17.52 -0.61 1.76
N LYS A 65 17.91 0.47 1.05
CA LYS A 65 18.27 1.78 1.62
C LYS A 65 17.07 2.68 1.91
N GLY A 66 15.84 2.19 1.73
CA GLY A 66 14.61 2.97 1.95
C GLY A 66 14.24 3.93 0.82
N LEU A 67 15.01 3.98 -0.28
CA LEU A 67 14.69 4.84 -1.43
C LEU A 67 13.48 4.31 -2.19
N ARG A 68 12.56 5.20 -2.55
CA ARG A 68 11.37 4.90 -3.34
C ARG A 68 11.60 5.29 -4.79
N VAL A 69 11.45 4.34 -5.70
CA VAL A 69 11.68 4.53 -7.13
C VAL A 69 10.50 4.01 -7.94
N CYS A 70 10.06 4.83 -8.90
CA CYS A 70 8.93 4.51 -9.77
C CYS A 70 9.38 3.66 -10.97
N ALA A 71 8.60 2.65 -11.31
CA ALA A 71 8.82 1.76 -12.43
C ALA A 71 7.55 1.55 -13.25
N ASN A 72 7.71 1.39 -14.56
CA ASN A 72 6.59 1.23 -15.49
C ASN A 72 6.04 -0.21 -15.42
N PRO A 73 4.77 -0.43 -15.02
CA PRO A 73 4.18 -1.77 -14.91
C PRO A 73 4.13 -2.54 -16.24
N ARG A 74 4.28 -1.85 -17.38
CA ARG A 74 4.30 -2.46 -18.72
C ARG A 74 5.65 -3.07 -19.10
N LYS A 75 6.71 -2.86 -18.31
CA LYS A 75 8.04 -3.41 -18.59
C LYS A 75 8.17 -4.81 -17.99
N SER A 76 8.68 -5.76 -18.78
CA SER A 76 8.84 -7.16 -18.37
C SER A 76 9.69 -7.33 -17.10
N TRP A 77 10.78 -6.57 -16.97
CA TRP A 77 11.62 -6.62 -15.77
C TRP A 77 10.89 -6.20 -14.49
N VAL A 78 9.92 -5.27 -14.60
CA VAL A 78 9.11 -4.80 -13.46
C VAL A 78 8.16 -5.90 -13.03
N GLN A 79 7.48 -6.53 -13.97
CA GLN A 79 6.56 -7.64 -13.71
C GLN A 79 7.29 -8.84 -13.10
N LYS A 80 8.47 -9.18 -13.64
CA LYS A 80 9.34 -10.22 -13.08
C LYS A 80 9.68 -9.91 -11.62
N ARG A 81 10.03 -8.67 -11.32
CA ARG A 81 10.41 -8.28 -9.95
C ARG A 81 9.26 -8.32 -8.97
N VAL A 82 8.08 -7.88 -9.40
CA VAL A 82 6.84 -7.98 -8.62
C VAL A 82 6.51 -9.45 -8.31
N LYS A 83 6.58 -10.34 -9.30
CA LYS A 83 6.30 -11.77 -9.13
C LYS A 83 7.22 -12.40 -8.10
N GLU A 84 8.52 -12.19 -8.24
CA GLU A 84 9.51 -12.77 -7.33
C GLU A 84 9.40 -12.18 -5.90
N LEU A 85 8.97 -10.92 -5.74
CA LEU A 85 8.67 -10.36 -4.41
C LEU A 85 7.43 -10.98 -3.78
N ASN A 86 6.39 -11.28 -4.57
CA ASN A 86 5.20 -11.96 -4.06
C ASN A 86 5.52 -13.38 -3.57
N GLN A 87 6.30 -14.13 -4.36
CA GLN A 87 6.78 -15.46 -3.97
C GLN A 87 7.54 -15.43 -2.64
N SER A 88 8.50 -14.52 -2.49
CA SER A 88 9.25 -14.37 -1.23
C SER A 88 8.38 -13.99 -0.03
N ARG A 89 7.24 -13.32 -0.25
CA ARG A 89 6.30 -12.95 0.81
C ARG A 89 5.41 -14.13 1.21
N GLU A 90 5.05 -14.99 0.27
CA GLU A 90 4.30 -16.22 0.51
C GLU A 90 5.15 -17.23 1.30
N GLU A 91 6.42 -17.41 0.93
CA GLU A 91 7.39 -18.23 1.68
C GLU A 91 7.58 -17.73 3.13
N GLY A 92 7.73 -16.41 3.31
CA GLY A 92 7.81 -15.80 4.65
C GLY A 92 6.51 -15.90 5.46
N SER A 93 5.35 -15.96 4.79
CA SER A 93 4.05 -16.14 5.44
C SER A 93 3.84 -17.59 5.89
N GLN A 94 4.37 -18.57 5.17
CA GLN A 94 4.34 -19.99 5.56
C GLN A 94 5.24 -20.29 6.76
N MET A 95 6.41 -19.64 6.86
CA MET A 95 7.24 -19.73 8.07
C MET A 95 6.56 -19.14 9.33
N ARG A 96 5.65 -18.18 9.18
CA ARG A 96 4.87 -17.64 10.31
C ARG A 96 3.74 -18.55 10.78
N SER A 97 3.36 -19.52 9.96
CA SER A 97 2.30 -20.50 10.27
C SER A 97 2.84 -21.89 10.64
N GLY A 98 4.14 -22.14 10.43
CA GLY A 98 4.75 -23.47 10.55
C GLY A 98 5.55 -23.68 11.83
N ASN A 99 4.87 -23.72 12.99
CA ASN A 99 5.28 -24.66 14.06
C ASN A 99 4.31 -25.85 14.07
N LYS A 100 4.36 -26.63 12.99
CA LYS A 100 3.90 -28.01 12.84
C LYS A 100 4.15 -28.38 11.39
N ASP A 101 5.26 -29.05 11.12
CA ASP A 101 5.36 -30.24 10.26
C ASP A 101 6.83 -30.50 9.90
N PRO A 102 7.31 -31.75 10.01
CA PRO A 102 8.68 -32.11 9.67
C PRO A 102 8.93 -32.08 8.15
N PRO A 103 10.19 -31.91 7.71
CA PRO A 103 10.53 -31.86 6.28
C PRO A 103 10.18 -33.17 5.56
N PRO A 104 9.80 -33.12 4.27
CA PRO A 104 9.56 -34.32 3.48
C PRO A 104 10.85 -35.14 3.33
N PRO A 105 10.79 -36.48 3.30
CA PRO A 105 11.97 -37.31 3.11
C PRO A 105 12.56 -37.07 1.72
N LEU A 106 13.89 -36.94 1.66
CA LEU A 106 14.62 -36.93 0.40
C LEU A 106 14.40 -38.26 -0.34
N PRO A 107 14.29 -38.25 -1.68
CA PRO A 107 14.31 -39.49 -2.46
C PRO A 107 15.70 -40.13 -2.40
N THR A 108 15.72 -41.43 -2.13
CA THR A 108 16.88 -42.35 -2.20
C THR A 108 17.51 -42.40 -3.58
#